data_AF-A0A2K5I6V1-F1
#
_entry.id   AF-A0A2K5I6V1-F1
#
_cell.length_a   1.000
_cell.length_b   1.000
_cell.length_c   1.000
_cell.angle_alpha   90.00
_cell.angle_beta   90.00
_cell.angle_gamma   90.00
#
_symmetry.space_group_name_H-M   'P 1'
#
loop_
_entity.id
_entity.type
_entity.pdbx_description
1 polymer ?
#
loop_
_entity_poly.entity_id
_entity_poly.type
_entity_poly.pdbx_seq_one_letter_code
_entity_poly.pdbx_strand_id
1 'polypeptide(L)'
;SYSRALQSVLYIVGVSLSVCHCLKYGYTHLSAGELLRDERKNPDSQYGELIEKYIKEGKIVPVEITISLLKREMDQTMAANAQKNKFLIDGFPRNQDNLQGWNKTMDGKADVSFVLFFDCNNEICIERCLERGKSSGRSDDNRESLEKRYFAVFTYNHFNPRPALFGIGKKDQSVGADPVFDEVVQIFDKEG
;
A
#
# COMPACT_ATOMS: atom_id res chain seq x y z
N SER A 1 26.77 14.76 -16.54
CA SER A 1 26.20 14.71 -15.18
C SER A 1 24.77 14.18 -15.32
N TYR A 2 24.54 12.89 -15.09
CA TYR A 2 23.20 12.29 -15.19
C TYR A 2 22.48 12.55 -13.86
N SER A 3 21.58 13.53 -13.84
CA SER A 3 20.59 13.66 -12.78
C SER A 3 19.74 12.39 -12.79
N ARG A 4 19.98 11.45 -11.87
CA ARG A 4 19.01 10.37 -11.62
C ARG A 4 17.74 11.05 -11.12
N ALA A 5 16.69 11.04 -11.93
CA ALA A 5 15.37 11.40 -11.45
C ALA A 5 15.02 10.42 -10.32
N LEU A 6 14.99 10.92 -9.08
CA LEU A 6 14.59 10.12 -7.93
C LEU A 6 13.09 9.79 -8.06
N GLN A 7 12.72 8.59 -7.63
CA GLN A 7 11.32 8.16 -7.56
C GLN A 7 10.64 8.92 -6.41
N SER A 8 9.49 9.54 -6.63
CA SER A 8 8.68 10.09 -5.53
C SER A 8 7.59 9.10 -5.16
N VAL A 9 7.56 8.70 -3.89
CA VAL A 9 6.68 7.64 -3.39
C VAL A 9 5.78 8.19 -2.29
N LEU A 10 4.50 7.90 -2.40
CA LEU A 10 3.47 8.13 -1.39
C LEU A 10 3.00 6.79 -0.85
N TYR A 11 2.94 6.64 0.47
CA TYR A 11 2.31 5.48 1.09
C TYR A 11 0.85 5.72 1.46
N ILE A 12 0.04 4.69 1.24
CA ILE A 12 -1.29 4.57 1.81
C ILE A 12 -1.32 3.40 2.79
N VAL A 13 -1.56 3.74 4.06
CA VAL A 13 -1.69 2.80 5.16
C VAL A 13 -3.15 2.84 5.62
N GLY A 14 -3.95 1.85 5.21
CA GLY A 14 -5.38 1.80 5.54
C GLY A 14 -6.16 0.89 4.61
N VAL A 15 -7.47 0.80 4.83
CA VAL A 15 -8.34 -0.13 4.09
C VAL A 15 -8.81 0.52 2.80
N SER A 16 -8.18 0.09 1.70
CA SER A 16 -8.48 0.26 0.26
C SER A 16 -9.56 1.28 -0.13
N LEU A 17 -9.11 2.48 -0.51
CA LEU A 17 -9.89 3.51 -1.22
C LEU A 17 -8.95 4.23 -2.23
N SER A 18 -8.27 3.45 -3.07
CA SER A 18 -7.00 3.90 -3.66
C SER A 18 -7.11 4.28 -5.15
N VAL A 19 -8.21 3.94 -5.82
CA VAL A 19 -8.25 4.01 -7.30
C VAL A 19 -8.58 5.43 -7.81
N CYS A 20 -9.44 6.19 -7.14
CA CYS A 20 -9.90 7.48 -7.67
C CYS A 20 -8.82 8.59 -7.62
N HIS A 21 -7.90 8.52 -6.65
CA HIS A 21 -6.91 9.58 -6.36
C HIS A 21 -5.75 9.65 -7.38
N CYS A 22 -5.41 8.54 -8.03
CA CYS A 22 -4.23 8.46 -8.90
C CYS A 22 -4.36 9.26 -10.20
N LEU A 23 -5.59 9.36 -10.74
CA LEU A 23 -5.84 9.98 -12.03
C LEU A 23 -5.68 11.51 -11.99
N LYS A 24 -6.04 12.16 -10.88
CA LYS A 24 -5.98 13.63 -10.76
C LYS A 24 -4.54 14.16 -10.68
N TYR A 25 -3.65 13.48 -9.97
CA TYR A 25 -2.28 13.95 -9.68
C TYR A 25 -1.19 13.23 -10.47
N GLY A 26 -1.58 12.36 -11.41
CA GLY A 26 -0.65 11.64 -12.29
C GLY A 26 0.12 10.50 -11.62
N TYR A 27 -0.21 10.14 -10.38
CA TYR A 27 0.40 9.03 -9.65
C TYR A 27 0.08 7.69 -10.31
N THR A 28 1.03 6.77 -10.24
CA THR A 28 0.81 5.36 -10.59
C THR A 28 0.44 4.59 -9.32
N HIS A 29 -0.73 3.95 -9.33
CA HIS A 29 -1.19 3.11 -8.22
C HIS A 29 -0.46 1.76 -8.22
N LEU A 30 0.14 1.39 -7.09
CA LEU A 30 0.75 0.09 -6.86
C LEU A 30 0.15 -0.52 -5.59
N SER A 31 -0.70 -1.55 -5.73
CA SER A 31 -1.18 -2.31 -4.56
C SER A 31 -0.22 -3.45 -4.26
N ALA A 32 0.47 -3.42 -3.13
CA ALA A 32 1.38 -4.50 -2.71
C ALA A 32 0.65 -5.85 -2.65
N GLY A 33 -0.62 -5.85 -2.26
CA GLY A 33 -1.44 -7.07 -2.22
C GLY A 33 -1.78 -7.61 -3.61
N GLU A 34 -1.98 -6.75 -4.62
CA GLU A 34 -2.20 -7.19 -6.01
C GLU A 34 -0.91 -7.73 -6.62
N LEU A 35 0.20 -7.02 -6.45
CA LEU A 35 1.51 -7.48 -6.92
C LEU A 35 1.85 -8.87 -6.37
N LEU A 36 1.61 -9.12 -5.09
CA LEU A 36 1.79 -10.45 -4.50
C LEU A 36 0.84 -11.50 -5.09
N ARG A 37 -0.44 -11.17 -5.31
CA ARG A 37 -1.42 -12.11 -5.88
C ARG A 37 -1.13 -12.42 -7.35
N ASP A 38 -0.62 -11.47 -8.11
CA ASP A 38 -0.27 -11.65 -9.52
C ASP A 38 1.05 -12.41 -9.65
N GLU A 39 2.06 -12.09 -8.83
CA GLU A 39 3.30 -12.87 -8.74
C GLU A 39 3.02 -14.33 -8.36
N ARG A 40 2.06 -14.57 -7.46
CA ARG A 40 1.59 -15.94 -7.12
C ARG A 40 1.00 -16.69 -8.32
N LYS A 41 0.24 -16.00 -9.18
CA LYS A 41 -0.40 -16.61 -10.35
C LYS A 41 0.57 -16.84 -11.51
N ASN A 42 1.72 -16.18 -11.49
CA ASN A 42 2.71 -16.29 -12.52
C ASN A 42 3.41 -17.67 -12.44
N PRO A 43 3.24 -18.56 -13.43
CA PRO A 43 3.84 -19.90 -13.42
C PRO A 43 5.38 -19.84 -13.47
N ASP A 44 5.95 -18.74 -13.97
CA ASP A 44 7.39 -18.53 -14.07
C ASP A 44 7.98 -17.86 -12.81
N SER A 45 7.16 -17.58 -11.79
CA SER A 45 7.64 -16.93 -10.57
C SER A 45 8.40 -17.89 -9.67
N GLN A 46 9.64 -17.51 -9.34
CA GLN A 46 10.42 -18.13 -8.27
C GLN A 46 9.81 -17.93 -6.86
N TYR A 47 8.85 -17.01 -6.70
CA TYR A 47 8.23 -16.68 -5.42
C TYR A 47 6.79 -17.21 -5.30
N GLY A 48 6.23 -17.80 -6.35
CA GLY A 48 4.80 -18.13 -6.42
C GLY A 48 4.32 -19.02 -5.28
N GLU A 49 4.96 -20.17 -5.09
CA GLU A 49 4.63 -21.12 -4.01
C GLU A 49 4.84 -20.52 -2.61
N LEU A 50 5.92 -19.75 -2.44
CA LEU A 50 6.22 -19.09 -1.17
C LEU A 50 5.12 -18.09 -0.82
N ILE A 51 4.75 -17.22 -1.76
CA ILE A 51 3.69 -16.24 -1.56
C ILE A 51 2.35 -16.93 -1.26
N GLU A 52 2.03 -18.01 -1.96
CA GLU A 52 0.79 -18.76 -1.71
C GLU A 52 0.68 -19.25 -0.27
N LYS A 53 1.76 -19.84 0.27
CA LYS A 53 1.82 -20.32 1.65
C LYS A 53 1.55 -19.21 2.65
N TYR A 54 2.24 -18.07 2.54
CA TYR A 54 2.07 -16.96 3.48
C TYR A 54 0.68 -16.34 3.40
N ILE A 55 0.12 -16.16 2.19
CA ILE A 55 -1.22 -15.59 2.01
C ILE A 55 -2.29 -16.52 2.59
N LYS A 56 -2.22 -17.84 2.34
CA LYS A 56 -3.17 -18.81 2.89
C LYS A 56 -3.16 -18.85 4.42
N GLU A 57 -1.98 -18.69 5.03
CA GLU A 57 -1.83 -18.68 6.49
C GLU A 57 -2.16 -17.31 7.13
N GLY A 58 -2.50 -16.30 6.34
CA GLY A 58 -2.74 -14.93 6.82
C GLY A 58 -1.47 -14.27 7.38
N LYS A 59 -0.29 -14.74 6.98
CA LYS A 59 1.02 -14.22 7.42
C LYS A 59 1.53 -13.14 6.48
N ILE A 60 2.46 -12.33 6.99
CA ILE A 60 3.15 -11.30 6.22
C ILE A 60 4.24 -11.96 5.37
N VAL A 61 4.17 -11.80 4.05
CA VAL A 61 5.20 -12.24 3.11
C VAL A 61 6.52 -11.53 3.46
N PRO A 62 7.69 -12.22 3.35
CA PRO A 62 8.99 -11.59 3.55
C PRO A 62 9.13 -10.24 2.84
N VAL A 63 9.66 -9.25 3.56
CA VAL A 63 9.68 -7.85 3.11
C VAL A 63 10.45 -7.70 1.80
N GLU A 64 11.53 -8.45 1.61
CA GLU A 64 12.42 -8.39 0.45
C GLU A 64 11.67 -8.72 -0.84
N ILE A 65 10.72 -9.65 -0.79
CA ILE A 65 9.87 -10.01 -1.94
C ILE A 65 8.94 -8.86 -2.26
N THR A 66 8.29 -8.27 -1.26
CA THR A 66 7.35 -7.17 -1.50
C THR A 66 8.07 -5.94 -2.06
N ILE A 67 9.25 -5.60 -1.54
CA ILE A 67 10.07 -4.48 -2.05
C ILE A 67 10.57 -4.77 -3.46
N SER A 68 11.00 -6.00 -3.76
CA SER A 68 11.50 -6.33 -5.10
C SER A 68 10.41 -6.21 -6.16
N LEU A 69 9.18 -6.63 -5.85
CA LEU A 69 8.02 -6.47 -6.72
C LEU A 69 7.67 -4.99 -6.92
N LEU A 70 7.58 -4.20 -5.84
CA LEU A 70 7.32 -2.77 -5.93
C LEU A 70 8.38 -2.06 -6.77
N LYS A 71 9.66 -2.36 -6.52
CA LYS A 71 10.77 -1.76 -7.26
C LYS A 71 10.72 -2.13 -8.75
N ARG A 72 10.46 -3.40 -9.07
CA ARG A 72 10.33 -3.87 -10.46
C ARG A 72 9.26 -3.08 -11.20
N GLU A 73 8.08 -2.91 -10.62
CA GLU A 73 6.99 -2.17 -11.27
C GLU A 73 7.28 -0.67 -11.40
N MET A 74 7.91 -0.06 -10.40
CA MET A 74 8.34 1.34 -10.49
C MET A 74 9.35 1.54 -11.63
N ASP A 75 10.36 0.68 -11.71
CA ASP A 75 11.40 0.75 -12.75
C ASP A 75 10.80 0.53 -14.15
N GLN A 76 9.92 -0.47 -14.32
CA GLN A 76 9.25 -0.74 -15.60
C GLN A 76 8.35 0.43 -16.02
N THR A 77 7.60 1.00 -15.08
CA THR A 77 6.75 2.17 -15.35
C THR A 77 7.57 3.36 -15.84
N MET A 78 8.69 3.66 -15.20
CA MET A 78 9.57 4.76 -15.59
C MET A 78 10.33 4.50 -16.89
N ALA A 79 10.70 3.24 -17.14
CA ALA A 79 11.33 2.85 -18.40
C ALA A 79 10.38 3.03 -19.59
N ALA A 80 9.08 2.73 -19.40
CA ALA A 80 8.04 2.95 -20.40
C ALA A 80 7.71 4.44 -20.57
N ASN A 81 7.70 5.21 -19.48
CA ASN A 81 7.48 6.65 -19.51
C ASN A 81 8.21 7.35 -18.35
N ALA A 82 9.30 8.07 -18.69
CA ALA A 82 10.12 8.76 -17.69
C ALA A 82 9.37 9.84 -16.89
N GLN A 83 8.22 10.34 -17.38
CA GLN A 83 7.37 11.29 -16.66
C GLN A 83 6.49 10.62 -15.58
N LYS A 84 6.41 9.29 -15.56
CA LYS A 84 5.66 8.51 -14.56
C LYS A 84 6.57 8.13 -13.39
N ASN A 85 7.08 9.12 -12.68
CA ASN A 85 7.99 8.95 -11.54
C ASN A 85 7.34 9.15 -10.17
N LYS A 86 6.01 9.33 -10.12
CA LYS A 86 5.21 9.44 -8.88
C LYS A 86 4.41 8.17 -8.64
N PHE A 87 4.55 7.57 -7.46
CA PHE A 87 3.92 6.30 -7.12
C PHE A 87 3.11 6.39 -5.84
N LEU A 88 1.92 5.80 -5.84
CA LEU A 88 1.10 5.59 -4.66
C LEU A 88 1.18 4.09 -4.33
N ILE A 89 1.77 3.77 -3.19
CA ILE A 89 1.92 2.40 -2.72
C ILE A 89 0.85 2.12 -1.66
N ASP A 90 -0.11 1.27 -2.00
CA ASP A 90 -1.20 0.85 -1.12
C ASP A 90 -0.86 -0.48 -0.43
N GLY A 91 -1.11 -0.53 0.88
CA GLY A 91 -1.01 -1.74 1.68
C GLY A 91 0.42 -2.14 2.05
N PHE A 92 1.37 -1.19 1.99
CA PHE A 92 2.75 -1.31 2.43
C PHE A 92 3.27 0.07 2.90
N PRO A 93 4.12 0.15 3.95
CA PRO A 93 4.55 -0.94 4.84
C PRO A 93 3.43 -1.37 5.80
N ARG A 94 3.41 -2.65 6.19
CA ARG A 94 2.40 -3.19 7.14
C ARG A 94 2.91 -3.32 8.57
N ASN A 95 4.21 -3.30 8.77
CA ASN A 95 4.87 -3.42 10.06
C ASN A 95 6.23 -2.71 10.05
N GLN A 96 6.94 -2.74 11.18
CA GLN A 96 8.23 -2.08 11.32
C GLN A 96 9.32 -2.74 10.45
N ASP A 97 9.32 -4.06 10.32
CA ASP A 97 10.26 -4.78 9.47
C ASP A 97 10.11 -4.38 7.99
N ASN A 98 8.87 -4.14 7.53
CA ASN A 98 8.58 -3.62 6.20
C ASN A 98 9.21 -2.24 6.00
N LEU A 99 9.02 -1.33 6.95
CA LEU A 99 9.58 0.02 6.87
C LEU A 99 11.11 -0.01 6.91
N GLN A 100 11.71 -0.79 7.82
CA GLN A 100 13.15 -0.93 7.93
C GLN A 100 13.76 -1.54 6.67
N GLY A 101 13.14 -2.60 6.14
CA GLY A 101 13.54 -3.22 4.88
C GLY A 101 13.46 -2.22 3.72
N TRP A 102 12.41 -1.40 3.68
CA TRP A 102 12.28 -0.34 2.67
C TRP A 102 13.41 0.67 2.80
N ASN A 103 13.59 1.26 3.97
CA ASN A 103 14.62 2.27 4.20
C ASN A 103 16.01 1.72 3.82
N LYS A 104 16.33 0.48 4.20
CA LYS A 104 17.61 -0.14 3.84
C LYS A 104 17.76 -0.37 2.32
N THR A 105 16.70 -0.79 1.65
CA THR A 105 16.77 -1.26 0.25
C THR A 105 16.55 -0.13 -0.76
N MET A 106 15.75 0.87 -0.41
CA MET A 106 15.29 1.95 -1.28
C MET A 106 15.98 3.29 -1.00
N ASP A 107 16.86 3.36 0.00
CA ASP A 107 17.71 4.53 0.23
C ASP A 107 18.49 4.91 -1.04
N GLY A 108 18.46 6.21 -1.36
CA GLY A 108 19.01 6.80 -2.58
C GLY A 108 18.37 6.35 -3.89
N LYS A 109 17.24 5.60 -3.85
CA LYS A 109 16.50 5.15 -5.04
C LYS A 109 15.11 5.79 -5.12
N ALA A 110 14.47 5.99 -3.97
CA ALA A 110 13.15 6.60 -3.87
C ALA A 110 13.06 7.54 -2.66
N ASP A 111 12.43 8.69 -2.87
CA ASP A 111 12.08 9.66 -1.86
C ASP A 111 10.63 9.45 -1.44
N VAL A 112 10.40 9.28 -0.15
CA VAL A 112 9.06 9.16 0.42
C VAL A 112 8.54 10.57 0.71
N SER A 113 7.49 11.00 0.02
CA SER A 113 6.93 12.35 0.16
C SER A 113 6.14 12.48 1.47
N PHE A 114 5.15 11.61 1.68
CA PHE A 114 4.34 11.56 2.90
C PHE A 114 3.64 10.20 3.01
N VAL A 115 2.94 10.00 4.13
CA VAL A 115 2.12 8.82 4.40
C VAL A 115 0.68 9.27 4.66
N LEU A 116 -0.27 8.71 3.92
CA LEU A 116 -1.70 8.81 4.20
C LEU A 116 -2.11 7.64 5.07
N PHE A 117 -2.72 7.95 6.21
CA PHE A 117 -3.29 6.97 7.11
C PHE A 117 -4.80 7.14 7.18
N PHE A 118 -5.54 6.08 6.89
CA PHE A 118 -6.99 6.07 7.06
C PHE A 118 -7.37 5.30 8.32
N ASP A 119 -7.96 6.01 9.28
CA ASP A 119 -8.50 5.44 10.51
C ASP A 119 -9.96 5.03 10.30
N CYS A 120 -10.31 3.81 10.64
CA CYS A 120 -11.66 3.30 10.48
C CYS A 120 -11.95 2.23 11.53
N ASN A 121 -13.22 2.16 11.94
CA ASN A 121 -13.67 1.11 12.85
C ASN A 121 -13.36 -0.27 12.26
N ASN A 122 -12.76 -1.13 13.08
CA ASN A 122 -12.36 -2.49 12.70
C ASN A 122 -13.54 -3.29 12.12
N GLU A 123 -14.72 -3.26 12.72
CA GLU A 123 -15.87 -4.02 12.21
C GLU A 123 -16.32 -3.52 10.84
N ILE A 124 -16.34 -2.20 10.62
CA ILE A 124 -16.65 -1.62 9.31
C ILE A 124 -15.61 -2.07 8.26
N CYS A 125 -14.34 -2.09 8.63
CA CYS A 125 -13.25 -2.57 7.77
C CYS A 125 -13.42 -4.05 7.40
N ILE A 126 -13.72 -4.88 8.40
CA ILE A 126 -13.94 -6.32 8.21
C ILE A 126 -15.16 -6.54 7.31
N GLU A 127 -16.28 -5.90 7.58
CA GLU A 127 -17.51 -6.01 6.78
C GLU A 127 -17.27 -5.64 5.32
N ARG A 128 -16.59 -4.52 5.05
CA ARG A 128 -16.23 -4.09 3.68
C ARG A 128 -15.36 -5.12 2.98
N CYS A 129 -14.37 -5.68 3.67
CA CYS A 129 -13.52 -6.71 3.11
C CYS A 129 -14.25 -8.03 2.88
N LEU A 130 -15.15 -8.44 3.78
CA LEU A 130 -15.99 -9.62 3.60
C LEU A 130 -16.93 -9.45 2.40
N GLU A 131 -17.54 -8.27 2.25
CA GLU A 131 -18.40 -7.95 1.10
C GLU A 131 -17.62 -8.04 -0.22
N ARG A 132 -16.41 -7.47 -0.25
CA ARG A 132 -15.49 -7.62 -1.40
C ARG A 132 -15.10 -9.09 -1.64
N GLY A 133 -14.93 -9.88 -0.58
CA GLY A 133 -14.61 -11.30 -0.67
C GLY A 133 -15.64 -12.11 -1.47
N LYS A 134 -16.93 -11.72 -1.39
CA LYS A 134 -18.04 -12.41 -2.08
C LYS A 134 -17.92 -12.43 -3.61
N SER A 135 -17.29 -11.42 -4.21
CA SER A 135 -17.21 -11.25 -5.66
C SER A 135 -15.79 -11.31 -6.23
N SER A 136 -14.76 -11.16 -5.39
CA SER A 136 -13.37 -11.00 -5.84
C SER A 136 -12.56 -12.29 -6.00
N GLY A 137 -13.05 -13.42 -5.51
CA GLY A 137 -12.30 -14.69 -5.48
C GLY A 137 -11.06 -14.65 -4.56
N ARG A 138 -10.98 -13.69 -3.63
CA ARG A 138 -9.88 -13.57 -2.67
C ARG A 138 -10.09 -14.51 -1.48
N SER A 139 -9.27 -15.55 -1.39
CA SER A 139 -9.34 -16.55 -0.30
C SER A 139 -9.03 -15.97 1.08
N ASP A 140 -8.30 -14.85 1.14
CA ASP A 140 -7.87 -14.16 2.37
C ASP A 140 -8.88 -13.11 2.88
N ASP A 141 -9.99 -12.87 2.15
CA ASP A 141 -11.09 -12.01 2.62
C ASP A 141 -12.06 -12.81 3.50
N ASN A 142 -11.52 -13.39 4.59
CA ASN A 142 -12.24 -14.06 5.67
C ASN A 142 -11.93 -13.39 7.01
N ARG A 143 -12.82 -13.54 8.00
CA ARG A 143 -12.73 -12.82 9.28
C ARG A 143 -11.40 -13.07 10.01
N GLU A 144 -10.98 -14.33 10.11
CA GLU A 144 -9.72 -14.69 10.79
C GLU A 144 -8.50 -13.99 10.15
N SER A 145 -8.42 -14.01 8.82
CA SER A 145 -7.33 -13.36 8.08
C SER A 145 -7.38 -11.85 8.17
N LEU A 146 -8.59 -11.26 8.19
CA LEU A 146 -8.79 -9.83 8.34
C LEU A 146 -8.38 -9.31 9.71
N GLU A 147 -8.77 -10.01 10.77
CA GLU A 147 -8.41 -9.65 12.15
C GLU A 147 -6.89 -9.70 12.37
N LYS A 148 -6.20 -10.73 11.85
CA LYS A 148 -4.73 -10.81 11.87
C LYS A 148 -4.07 -9.64 11.13
N ARG A 149 -4.60 -9.28 9.96
CA ARG A 149 -4.10 -8.15 9.15
C ARG A 149 -4.30 -6.82 9.87
N TYR A 150 -5.48 -6.59 10.44
CA TYR A 150 -5.76 -5.37 11.20
C TYR A 150 -4.85 -5.26 12.41
N PHE A 151 -4.71 -6.33 13.20
CA PHE A 151 -3.87 -6.32 14.40
C PHE A 151 -2.41 -5.96 14.10
N ALA A 152 -1.84 -6.49 13.01
CA ALA A 152 -0.48 -6.17 12.60
C ALA A 152 -0.30 -4.68 12.26
N VAL A 153 -1.23 -4.11 11.49
CA VAL A 153 -1.20 -2.70 11.08
C VAL A 153 -1.48 -1.77 12.26
N PHE A 154 -2.47 -2.11 13.10
CA PHE A 154 -2.83 -1.33 14.28
C PHE A 154 -1.68 -1.28 15.28
N THR A 155 -1.08 -2.43 15.61
CA THR A 155 0.07 -2.51 16.53
C THR A 155 1.21 -1.63 16.04
N TYR A 156 1.54 -1.70 14.75
CA TYR A 156 2.58 -0.85 14.17
C TYR A 156 2.28 0.64 14.32
N ASN A 157 1.08 1.08 13.97
CA ASN A 157 0.71 2.50 14.02
C ASN A 157 0.54 3.03 15.46
N HIS A 158 0.10 2.18 16.39
CA HIS A 158 -0.11 2.55 17.78
C HIS A 158 1.22 2.74 18.54
N PHE A 159 2.22 1.90 18.26
CA PHE A 159 3.49 1.90 18.99
C PHE A 159 4.63 2.71 18.35
N ASN A 160 4.49 3.22 17.12
CA ASN A 160 5.53 4.01 16.45
C ASN A 160 4.97 5.23 15.66
N PRO A 161 4.76 6.38 16.31
CA PRO A 161 4.30 7.57 15.62
C PRO A 161 5.45 8.31 14.91
N ARG A 162 5.73 7.93 13.63
CA ARG A 162 6.29 8.76 12.52
C ARG A 162 7.82 8.99 12.41
N PRO A 163 8.27 9.30 11.17
CA PRO A 163 8.61 10.69 10.84
C PRO A 163 7.84 11.19 9.59
N ALA A 164 7.10 12.30 9.74
CA ALA A 164 6.30 12.97 8.70
C ALA A 164 5.11 12.19 8.09
N LEU A 165 4.20 11.64 8.91
CA LEU A 165 2.79 11.65 8.46
C LEU A 165 2.34 13.13 8.50
N PHE A 166 1.71 13.62 7.46
CA PHE A 166 0.69 14.65 7.57
C PHE A 166 -0.62 13.88 7.63
N GLY A 167 -1.22 13.82 8.82
CA GLY A 167 -2.44 13.05 8.99
C GLY A 167 -3.57 13.77 8.29
N ILE A 168 -4.24 13.10 7.34
CA ILE A 168 -5.69 13.25 7.27
C ILE A 168 -6.16 12.88 8.69
N GLY A 169 -6.96 13.75 9.30
CA GLY A 169 -7.40 13.57 10.67
C GLY A 169 -7.91 12.14 10.89
N LYS A 170 -7.75 11.62 12.10
CA LYS A 170 -8.49 10.46 12.58
C LYS A 170 -9.97 10.66 12.24
N LYS A 171 -10.47 10.10 11.15
CA LYS A 171 -11.83 10.33 10.71
C LYS A 171 -12.42 9.05 10.17
N ASP A 172 -13.54 8.72 10.79
CA ASP A 172 -14.32 7.54 10.57
C ASP A 172 -14.69 7.42 9.08
N GLN A 173 -14.15 6.41 8.40
CA GLN A 173 -14.58 6.09 7.03
C GLN A 173 -16.04 5.60 6.95
N SER A 174 -16.81 5.59 8.04
CA SER A 174 -18.28 5.39 8.00
C SER A 174 -19.01 6.51 7.26
N VAL A 175 -18.42 7.71 7.21
CA VAL A 175 -18.90 8.80 6.36
C VAL A 175 -18.61 8.43 4.90
N GLY A 176 -19.55 8.66 3.97
CA GLY A 176 -19.46 8.22 2.57
C GLY A 176 -18.16 8.58 1.83
N ALA A 177 -17.98 8.08 0.62
CA ALA A 177 -16.72 8.24 -0.14
C ALA A 177 -16.37 9.71 -0.44
N ASP A 178 -17.36 10.59 -0.60
CA ASP A 178 -17.15 11.96 -1.10
C ASP A 178 -16.47 12.89 -0.08
N PRO A 179 -16.86 12.95 1.22
CA PRO A 179 -16.16 13.79 2.20
C PRO A 179 -14.70 13.39 2.45
N VAL A 180 -14.39 12.09 2.37
CA VAL A 180 -13.00 11.61 2.50
C VAL A 180 -12.17 12.05 1.29
N PHE A 181 -12.77 12.05 0.09
CA PHE A 181 -12.12 12.46 -1.14
C PHE A 181 -11.69 13.94 -1.13
N ASP A 182 -12.56 14.84 -0.69
CA ASP A 182 -12.26 16.28 -0.66
C ASP A 182 -11.08 16.61 0.26
N GLU A 183 -10.97 15.92 1.40
CA GLU A 183 -9.85 16.12 2.33
C GLU A 183 -8.54 15.56 1.78
N VAL A 184 -8.58 14.40 1.10
CA VAL A 184 -7.40 13.86 0.41
C VAL A 184 -6.92 14.85 -0.65
N VAL A 185 -7.84 15.38 -1.46
CA VAL A 185 -7.54 16.41 -2.47
C VAL A 185 -6.84 17.62 -1.87
N GLN A 186 -7.31 18.14 -0.73
CA GLN A 186 -6.66 19.28 -0.08
C GLN A 186 -5.21 19.01 0.32
N ILE A 187 -4.88 17.78 0.72
CA ILE A 187 -3.52 17.40 1.10
C ILE A 187 -2.63 17.28 -0.13
N PHE A 188 -3.11 16.63 -1.19
CA PHE A 188 -2.36 16.59 -2.45
C PHE A 188 -2.15 18.00 -3.02
N ASP A 189 -3.16 18.86 -3.01
CA ASP A 189 -3.04 20.25 -3.48
C ASP A 189 -2.01 21.05 -2.65
N LYS A 190 -1.82 20.71 -1.37
CA LYS A 190 -0.83 21.34 -0.48
C LYS A 190 0.58 20.80 -0.67
N GLU A 191 0.74 19.50 -0.91
CA GLU A 191 2.03 18.81 -0.89
C GLU A 191 2.64 18.56 -2.29
N GLY A 192 1.84 18.62 -3.37
CA GLY A 192 2.30 18.61 -4.78
C GLY A 192 2.10 17.29 -5.52
#